data_AF-A0A0M3IVZ8-F1
#
_entry.id   AF-A0A0M3IVZ8-F1
#
_cell.length_a   1.000
_cell.length_b   1.000
_cell.length_c   1.000
_cell.angle_alpha   90.00
_cell.angle_beta   90.00
_cell.angle_gamma   90.00
#
_symmetry.space_group_name_H-M   'P 1'
#
loop_
_entity.id
_entity.type
_entity.pdbx_description
1 polymer ?
#
loop_
_entity_poly.entity_id
_entity_poly.type
_entity_poly.pdbx_seq_one_letter_code
_entity_poly.pdbx_strand_id
1 'polypeptide(L)'
;MSETYHDPWQDYKAILESLKKKFLKKPNYAQALVEFSNLALRFEDEECEHYAAMCNYQMSKIYEGLGDWSLQYSRLLKAARLFRDAEIKTHDMCSLEWWFFVNILERNSAQVLEVNICLSNEKTFKVKRWTIEKADR
;
A
#
# COMPACT_ATOMS: atom_id res chain seq x y z
N MET A 1 -16.74 22.56 13.41
CA MET A 1 -15.33 22.75 13.75
C MET A 1 -14.54 21.76 12.91
N SER A 2 -13.67 22.21 12.01
CA SER A 2 -12.80 21.30 11.27
C SER A 2 -11.75 20.77 12.24
N GLU A 3 -11.79 19.47 12.54
CA GLU A 3 -10.72 18.81 13.28
C GLU A 3 -9.40 19.00 12.53
N THR A 4 -8.41 19.62 13.19
CA THR A 4 -7.07 19.78 12.62
C THR A 4 -6.44 18.41 12.52
N TYR A 5 -6.04 18.00 11.30
CA TYR A 5 -5.35 16.74 11.09
C TYR A 5 -4.10 16.64 11.96
N HIS A 6 -4.04 15.62 12.82
CA HIS A 6 -2.88 15.34 13.66
C HIS A 6 -2.05 14.23 13.01
N ASP A 7 -0.87 14.58 12.50
CA ASP A 7 0.03 13.64 11.82
C ASP A 7 0.58 12.58 12.80
N PRO A 8 0.17 11.30 12.68
CA PRO A 8 0.63 10.22 13.56
C PRO A 8 2.16 10.00 13.51
N TRP A 9 2.82 10.43 12.44
CA TRP A 9 4.27 10.32 12.31
C TRP A 9 5.03 11.30 13.22
N GLN A 10 4.41 12.44 13.55
CA GLN A 10 4.98 13.34 14.56
C GLN A 10 4.92 12.72 15.95
N ASP A 11 3.82 12.02 16.28
CA ASP A 11 3.69 11.27 17.52
C ASP A 11 4.78 10.20 17.63
N TYR A 12 4.96 9.40 16.57
CA TYR A 12 6.01 8.38 16.52
C TYR A 12 7.40 8.96 16.81
N LYS A 13 7.76 10.06 16.16
CA LYS A 13 9.04 10.74 16.37
C LYS A 13 9.17 11.29 17.78
N ALA A 14 8.12 11.92 18.30
CA ALA A 14 8.12 12.47 19.65
C ALA A 14 8.36 11.37 20.71
N ILE A 15 7.72 10.22 20.56
CA ILE A 15 7.94 9.07 21.44
C ILE A 15 9.40 8.59 21.34
N LEU A 16 9.96 8.48 20.14
CA LEU A 16 11.37 8.08 19.94
C LEU A 16 12.36 9.06 20.57
N GLU A 17 12.13 10.37 20.43
CA GLU A 17 12.95 11.40 21.08
C GLU A 17 12.85 11.32 22.61
N SER A 18 11.70 10.89 23.14
CA SER A 18 11.50 10.70 24.58
C SER A 18 12.37 9.57 25.16
N LEU A 19 12.70 8.57 24.33
CA LEU A 19 13.54 7.42 24.70
C LEU A 19 15.05 7.71 24.63
N LYS A 20 15.47 8.76 23.93
CA LYS A 20 16.89 9.10 23.82
C LYS A 20 17.44 9.50 25.19
N LYS A 21 18.60 8.95 25.54
CA LYS A 21 19.29 9.20 26.80
C LYS A 21 19.73 10.67 26.86
N LYS A 22 18.94 11.51 27.50
CA LYS A 22 19.31 12.90 27.83
C LYS A 22 20.14 12.87 29.10
N PHE A 23 21.15 13.74 29.16
CA PHE A 23 22.34 13.62 30.02
C PHE A 23 22.14 13.30 31.51
N LEU A 24 20.95 13.41 32.10
CA LEU A 24 20.65 12.95 33.48
C LEU A 24 19.23 12.40 33.69
N LYS A 25 18.42 12.18 32.63
CA LYS A 25 17.01 11.75 32.78
C LYS A 25 16.82 10.32 32.27
N LYS A 26 16.44 9.40 33.15
CA LYS A 26 16.01 8.06 32.76
C LYS A 26 14.73 8.18 31.92
N PRO A 27 14.68 7.60 30.70
CA PRO A 27 13.46 7.62 29.89
C PRO A 27 12.34 6.85 30.58
N ASN A 28 11.11 7.33 30.42
CA ASN A 28 9.93 6.70 30.99
C ASN A 28 9.41 5.62 30.03
N TYR A 29 9.94 4.40 30.19
CA TYR A 29 9.58 3.26 29.35
C TYR A 29 8.09 2.88 29.45
N ALA A 30 7.48 2.98 30.63
CA ALA A 30 6.07 2.63 30.82
C ALA A 30 5.15 3.56 30.01
N GLN A 31 5.43 4.87 30.04
CA GLN A 31 4.69 5.86 29.25
C GLN A 31 4.88 5.62 27.75
N ALA A 32 6.12 5.42 27.31
CA ALA A 32 6.42 5.17 25.89
C ALA A 32 5.74 3.90 25.35
N LEU A 33 5.64 2.83 26.17
CA LEU A 33 4.92 1.61 25.80
C LEU A 33 3.42 1.86 25.58
N VAL A 34 2.78 2.67 26.44
CA VAL A 34 1.37 3.04 26.28
C VAL A 34 1.18 3.91 25.03
N GLU A 35 2.04 4.89 24.83
CA GLU A 35 2.00 5.78 23.66
C GLU A 35 2.19 5.00 22.35
N PHE A 36 3.17 4.09 22.28
CA PHE A 36 3.34 3.22 21.12
C PHE A 36 2.17 2.25 20.93
N SER A 37 1.55 1.76 22.01
CA SER A 37 0.39 0.87 21.90
C SER A 37 -0.82 1.61 21.32
N ASN A 38 -1.08 2.83 21.77
CA ASN A 38 -2.16 3.66 21.24
C ASN A 38 -1.92 4.06 19.78
N LEU A 39 -0.68 4.42 19.46
CA LEU A 39 -0.28 4.78 18.11
C LEU A 39 -0.35 3.59 17.15
N ALA A 40 0.03 2.40 17.61
CA ALA A 40 -0.10 1.17 16.82
C ALA A 40 -1.57 0.86 16.49
N LEU A 41 -2.48 1.03 17.46
CA LEU A 41 -3.93 0.85 17.22
C LEU A 41 -4.43 1.85 16.18
N ARG A 42 -4.05 3.13 16.28
CA ARG A 42 -4.40 4.13 15.28
C ARG A 42 -3.91 3.77 13.88
N PHE A 43 -2.68 3.27 13.76
CA PHE A 43 -2.17 2.80 12.46
C PHE A 43 -2.88 1.54 11.95
N GLU A 44 -3.32 0.64 12.84
CA GLU A 44 -4.16 -0.52 12.44
C GLU A 44 -5.54 -0.04 11.94
N ASP A 45 -6.16 0.95 12.60
CA ASP A 45 -7.45 1.55 12.20
C ASP A 45 -7.35 2.33 10.87
N GLU A 46 -6.21 2.98 10.61
CA GLU A 46 -5.91 3.68 9.36
C GLU A 46 -5.35 2.75 8.25
N GLU A 47 -5.45 1.42 8.42
CA GLU A 47 -4.98 0.39 7.48
C GLU A 47 -3.49 0.54 7.07
N CYS A 48 -2.68 1.00 8.01
CA CYS A 48 -1.27 1.32 7.86
C CYS A 48 -0.38 0.29 8.60
N GLU A 49 -0.48 -1.00 8.26
CA GLU A 49 0.16 -2.09 9.03
C GLU A 49 1.68 -1.97 9.15
N HIS A 50 2.37 -1.45 8.13
CA HIS A 50 3.82 -1.20 8.18
C HIS A 50 4.20 -0.28 9.36
N TYR A 51 3.38 0.75 9.62
CA TYR A 51 3.63 1.71 10.69
C TYR A 51 3.24 1.16 12.07
N ALA A 52 2.17 0.37 12.14
CA ALA A 52 1.82 -0.39 13.35
C ALA A 52 2.92 -1.41 13.72
N ALA A 53 3.53 -2.05 12.73
CA ALA A 53 4.64 -2.98 12.91
C ALA A 53 5.87 -2.28 13.51
N MET A 54 6.21 -1.09 13.00
CA MET A 54 7.30 -0.28 13.55
C MET A 54 7.08 0.08 15.02
N CYS A 55 5.86 0.44 15.42
CA CYS A 55 5.53 0.70 16.82
C CYS A 55 5.76 -0.54 17.70
N ASN A 56 5.30 -1.73 17.24
CA ASN A 56 5.51 -2.99 17.95
C ASN A 56 6.99 -3.37 18.05
N TYR A 57 7.79 -3.08 17.02
CA TYR A 57 9.24 -3.27 17.06
C TYR A 57 9.93 -2.35 18.06
N GLN A 58 9.53 -1.08 18.19
CA GLN A 58 10.09 -0.22 19.23
C GLN A 58 9.72 -0.70 20.63
N MET A 59 8.48 -1.16 20.83
CA MET A 59 8.06 -1.76 22.10
C MET A 59 8.91 -2.99 22.46
N SER A 60 9.27 -3.85 21.50
CA SER A 60 10.15 -4.99 21.79
C SER A 60 11.53 -4.55 22.25
N LYS A 61 12.11 -3.50 21.65
CA LYS A 61 13.41 -2.96 22.10
C LYS A 61 13.35 -2.40 23.53
N ILE A 62 12.21 -1.86 23.94
CA ILE A 62 12.00 -1.43 25.32
C ILE A 62 11.99 -2.65 26.25
N TYR A 63 11.22 -3.69 25.92
CA TYR A 63 11.16 -4.91 26.74
C TYR A 63 12.50 -5.65 26.83
N GLU A 64 13.29 -5.64 25.75
CA GLU A 64 14.68 -6.12 25.75
C GLU A 64 15.53 -5.38 26.80
N GLY A 65 15.47 -4.05 26.81
CA GLY A 65 16.18 -3.22 27.79
C GLY A 65 15.68 -3.39 29.23
N LEU A 66 14.43 -3.84 29.42
CA LEU A 66 13.85 -4.17 30.72
C LEU A 66 14.14 -5.61 31.16
N GLY A 67 14.64 -6.47 30.27
CA GLY A 67 14.86 -7.89 30.52
C GLY A 67 13.60 -8.76 30.50
N ASP A 68 12.49 -8.25 29.95
CA ASP A 68 11.24 -9.01 29.80
C ASP A 68 11.19 -9.71 28.42
N TRP A 69 11.80 -10.89 28.36
CA TRP A 69 11.91 -11.67 27.12
C TRP A 69 10.57 -12.18 26.60
N SER A 70 9.60 -12.43 27.50
CA SER A 70 8.27 -12.93 27.11
C SER A 70 7.50 -11.86 26.35
N LEU A 71 7.45 -10.64 26.90
CA LEU A 71 6.80 -9.52 26.22
C LEU A 71 7.58 -9.07 24.99
N GLN A 72 8.91 -9.10 25.02
CA GLN A 72 9.73 -8.83 23.83
C GLN A 72 9.34 -9.76 22.67
N TYR A 73 9.30 -11.07 22.92
CA TYR A 73 8.93 -12.06 21.92
C TYR A 73 7.51 -11.83 21.38
N SER A 74 6.55 -11.58 22.27
CA SER A 74 5.16 -11.30 21.87
C SER A 74 5.07 -10.09 20.94
N ARG A 75 5.85 -9.03 21.20
CA ARG A 75 5.85 -7.81 20.38
C ARG A 75 6.57 -8.00 19.05
N LEU A 76 7.69 -8.72 19.03
CA LEU A 76 8.37 -9.11 17.79
C LEU A 76 7.48 -9.95 16.89
N LEU A 77 6.75 -10.92 17.46
CA LEU A 77 5.83 -11.77 16.70
C LEU A 77 4.68 -10.97 16.08
N LYS A 78 4.09 -10.03 16.83
CA LYS A 78 3.05 -9.12 16.30
C LYS A 78 3.62 -8.21 15.21
N ALA A 79 4.82 -7.65 15.40
CA ALA A 79 5.49 -6.83 14.37
C ALA A 79 5.75 -7.63 13.08
N ALA A 80 6.26 -8.87 13.18
CA ALA A 80 6.52 -9.72 12.03
C ALA A 80 5.24 -10.06 11.24
N ARG A 81 4.13 -10.34 11.94
CA ARG A 81 2.82 -10.56 11.30
C ARG A 81 2.34 -9.32 10.55
N LEU A 82 2.42 -8.16 11.19
CA LEU A 82 2.02 -6.89 10.58
C LEU A 82 2.87 -6.55 9.35
N PHE A 83 4.20 -6.72 9.41
CA PHE A 83 5.06 -6.53 8.23
C PHE A 83 4.68 -7.46 7.08
N ARG A 84 4.49 -8.75 7.36
CA ARG A 84 4.04 -9.71 6.34
C ARG A 84 2.69 -9.31 5.74
N ASP A 85 1.72 -8.96 6.57
CA ASP A 85 0.37 -8.61 6.09
C ASP A 85 0.42 -7.33 5.24
N ALA A 86 1.29 -6.39 5.59
CA ALA A 86 1.51 -5.18 4.82
C ALA A 86 2.21 -5.43 3.48
N GLU A 87 3.17 -6.36 3.42
CA GLU A 87 3.80 -6.82 2.18
C GLU A 87 2.78 -7.51 1.26
N ILE A 88 1.92 -8.38 1.81
CA ILE A 88 0.86 -9.04 1.05
C ILE A 88 -0.09 -8.01 0.44
N LYS A 89 -0.58 -7.05 1.22
CA LYS A 89 -1.44 -5.97 0.72
C LYS A 89 -0.77 -5.17 -0.41
N THR A 90 0.50 -4.86 -0.26
CA THR A 90 1.27 -4.12 -1.28
C THR A 90 1.43 -4.95 -2.56
N HIS A 91 1.69 -6.25 -2.42
CA HIS A 91 1.80 -7.16 -3.55
C HIS A 91 0.46 -7.38 -4.28
N ASP A 92 -0.63 -7.54 -3.53
CA ASP A 92 -1.97 -7.68 -4.07
C ASP A 92 -2.40 -6.41 -4.83
N MET A 93 -2.09 -5.24 -4.28
CA MET A 93 -2.32 -3.96 -4.95
C MET A 93 -1.53 -3.87 -6.28
N CYS A 94 -0.23 -4.17 -6.27
CA CYS A 94 0.58 -4.21 -7.50
C CYS A 94 0.06 -5.23 -8.52
N SER A 95 -0.44 -6.38 -8.05
CA SER A 95 -1.00 -7.43 -8.91
C SER A 95 -2.30 -6.97 -9.57
N LEU A 96 -3.16 -6.25 -8.84
CA LEU A 96 -4.39 -5.67 -9.37
C LEU A 96 -4.09 -4.56 -10.37
N GLU A 97 -3.17 -3.64 -10.07
CA GLU A 97 -2.75 -2.59 -11.01
C GLU A 97 -2.20 -3.19 -12.30
N TRP A 98 -1.36 -4.22 -12.20
CA TRP A 98 -0.84 -4.93 -13.36
C TRP A 98 -1.95 -5.62 -14.16
N TRP A 99 -2.91 -6.26 -13.48
CA TRP A 99 -4.06 -6.87 -14.12
C TRP A 99 -4.97 -5.84 -14.81
N PHE A 100 -5.17 -4.67 -14.21
CA PHE A 100 -5.87 -3.54 -14.85
C PHE A 100 -5.11 -3.03 -16.07
N PHE A 101 -3.80 -2.87 -16.00
CA PHE A 101 -2.96 -2.47 -17.13
C PHE A 101 -3.03 -3.49 -18.27
N VAL A 102 -2.92 -4.79 -17.97
CA VAL A 102 -3.05 -5.86 -18.97
C VAL A 102 -4.43 -5.83 -19.62
N ASN A 103 -5.52 -5.72 -18.85
CA ASN A 103 -6.87 -5.61 -19.42
C ASN A 103 -7.09 -4.35 -20.25
N ILE A 104 -6.51 -3.22 -19.86
CA ILE A 104 -6.57 -1.98 -20.64
C ILE A 104 -5.79 -2.15 -21.94
N LEU A 105 -4.61 -2.77 -21.93
CA LEU A 105 -3.82 -3.06 -23.13
C LEU A 105 -4.51 -4.08 -24.05
N GLU A 106 -5.15 -5.12 -23.50
CA GLU A 106 -5.94 -6.09 -24.25
C GLU A 106 -7.20 -5.43 -24.86
N ARG A 107 -7.90 -4.58 -24.12
CA ARG A 107 -9.05 -3.83 -24.67
C ARG A 107 -8.65 -2.86 -25.77
N ASN A 108 -7.53 -2.14 -25.60
CA ASN A 108 -7.05 -1.20 -26.62
C ASN A 108 -6.54 -1.93 -27.87
N SER A 109 -5.88 -3.09 -27.73
CA SER A 109 -5.47 -3.90 -28.88
C SER A 109 -6.67 -4.52 -29.62
N ALA A 110 -7.73 -4.92 -28.90
CA ALA A 110 -8.99 -5.35 -29.49
C ALA A 110 -9.70 -4.22 -30.28
N GLN A 111 -9.73 -3.00 -29.76
CA GLN A 111 -10.27 -1.84 -30.48
C GLN A 111 -9.46 -1.50 -31.74
N VAL A 112 -8.13 -1.61 -31.69
CA VAL A 112 -7.26 -1.39 -32.87
C VAL A 112 -7.48 -2.47 -33.95
N LEU A 113 -7.76 -3.72 -33.56
CA LEU A 113 -8.13 -4.76 -34.51
C LEU A 113 -9.52 -4.54 -35.11
N GLU A 114 -10.53 -4.18 -34.32
CA GLU A 114 -11.88 -3.90 -34.83
C GLU A 114 -11.92 -2.70 -35.79
N VAL A 115 -11.17 -1.64 -35.50
CA VAL A 115 -11.04 -0.48 -36.40
C VAL A 115 -10.30 -0.87 -37.69
N ASN A 116 -9.24 -1.67 -37.61
CA ASN A 116 -8.55 -2.16 -38.82
C ASN A 116 -9.40 -3.12 -39.66
N ILE A 117 -10.20 -3.99 -39.02
CA ILE A 117 -11.15 -4.87 -39.72
C ILE A 117 -12.27 -4.04 -40.37
N CYS A 118 -12.81 -3.04 -39.68
CA CYS A 118 -13.81 -2.12 -40.25
C CYS A 118 -13.25 -1.33 -41.44
N LEU A 119 -12.03 -0.78 -41.33
CA LEU A 119 -11.37 -0.04 -42.42
C LEU A 119 -11.00 -0.93 -43.60
N SER A 120 -10.62 -2.19 -43.35
CA SER A 120 -10.36 -3.19 -44.41
C SER A 120 -11.65 -3.62 -45.12
N ASN A 121 -12.73 -3.82 -44.36
CA ASN A 121 -14.05 -4.13 -44.90
C ASN A 121 -14.65 -2.96 -45.69
N GLU A 122 -14.44 -1.71 -45.27
CA GLU A 122 -14.91 -0.54 -46.01
C GLU A 122 -14.16 -0.35 -47.34
N LYS A 123 -12.84 -0.61 -47.35
CA LYS A 123 -12.02 -0.58 -48.59
C LYS A 123 -12.45 -1.67 -49.57
N THR A 124 -12.66 -2.90 -49.10
CA THR A 124 -13.14 -4.01 -49.94
C THR A 124 -14.58 -3.79 -50.43
N PHE A 125 -15.44 -3.16 -49.63
CA PHE A 125 -16.80 -2.80 -50.03
C PHE A 125 -16.82 -1.69 -51.09
N LYS A 126 -15.97 -0.65 -50.96
CA LYS A 126 -15.82 0.41 -51.98
C LYS A 126 -15.27 -0.14 -53.31
N VAL A 127 -14.29 -1.05 -53.26
CA VAL A 127 -13.74 -1.69 -54.47
C VAL A 127 -14.81 -2.55 -55.17
N LYS A 128 -15.57 -3.37 -54.42
CA LYS A 128 -16.66 -4.18 -55.00
C LYS A 128 -17.76 -3.31 -55.61
N ARG A 129 -18.16 -2.20 -54.96
CA ARG A 129 -19.16 -1.26 -55.49
C ARG A 129 -18.71 -0.59 -56.80
N TRP A 130 -17.43 -0.19 -56.89
CA TRP A 130 -16.86 0.41 -58.10
C TRP A 130 -16.80 -0.56 -59.30
N THR A 131 -16.66 -1.86 -59.01
CA THR A 131 -16.60 -2.90 -60.05
C THR A 131 -17.99 -3.19 -60.63
N ILE A 132 -19.04 -3.09 -59.81
CA ILE A 132 -20.44 -3.27 -60.23
C ILE A 132 -20.91 -2.08 -61.08
N GLU A 133 -20.62 -0.83 -60.67
CA GLU A 133 -20.97 0.38 -61.46
C GLU A 133 -20.26 0.51 -62.82
N LYS A 134 -19.20 -0.27 -63.04
CA LYS A 134 -18.51 -0.38 -64.33
C LYS A 134 -18.99 -1.55 -65.20
N ALA A 135 -19.73 -2.50 -64.63
CA ALA A 135 -20.31 -3.61 -65.38
C ALA A 135 -21.71 -3.28 -65.94
N ASP A 136 -22.40 -2.29 -65.36
CA ASP A 136 -23.71 -1.78 -65.80
C ASP A 136 -23.64 -0.59 -66.78
N ARG A 137 -22.45 -0.31 -67.36
CA ARG A 137 -22.23 0.71 -68.39
C ARG A 137 -21.62 0.10 -69.63
#